data_AF-A0A8T6HU45-F1
#
_entry.id   AF-A0A8T6HU45-F1
#
_cell.length_a   1.000
_cell.length_b   1.000
_cell.length_c   1.000
_cell.angle_alpha   90.00
_cell.angle_beta   90.00
_cell.angle_gamma   90.00
#
_symmetry.space_group_name_H-M   'P 1'
#
loop_
_entity.id
_entity.type
_entity.pdbx_description
1 polymer ?
#
loop_
_entity_poly.entity_id
_entity_poly.type
_entity_poly.pdbx_seq_one_letter_code
_entity_poly.pdbx_strand_id
1 'polypeptide(L)'
;MSQAIQDKYYVPETAKWPFVGSISLTMLFCGFAAHLNGNLLGPTFMVVGFILFIIMLFGWFSTVVNESETGTYRRWEDTSFRMGMCWFIFSEVMFFAAFFGALYYAREFSVPWLLGEGSGLSTHNLLWPDYSEIWPTNGPADLGESDFHMGWWPLPFLNTVILLTSGLTVTWAHHAIKIQNRKQIVQGLFLTVALGFLFVFLQGVEYVHAYDEGMKLN
;
A
#
# COMPACT_ATOMS: atom_id res chain seq x y z
N MET A 1 -28.04 34.02 28.71
CA MET A 1 -28.25 32.68 29.31
C MET A 1 -28.59 31.69 28.21
N SER A 2 -27.64 30.83 27.85
CA SER A 2 -27.87 29.50 27.29
C SER A 2 -26.63 28.66 27.62
N GLN A 3 -26.50 28.34 28.91
CA GLN A 3 -25.58 27.33 29.40
C GLN A 3 -26.30 25.99 29.31
N ALA A 4 -26.01 25.18 28.27
CA ALA A 4 -26.22 23.72 28.24
C ALA A 4 -25.76 23.09 26.90
N ILE A 5 -24.52 23.35 26.43
CA ILE A 5 -23.93 22.55 25.32
C ILE A 5 -22.49 22.17 25.69
N GLN A 6 -22.34 21.46 26.81
CA GLN A 6 -21.02 20.95 27.21
C GLN A 6 -20.71 19.55 26.64
N ASP A 7 -21.70 18.75 26.22
CA ASP A 7 -21.51 17.32 25.86
C ASP A 7 -22.09 16.91 24.51
N LYS A 8 -21.72 17.57 23.40
CA LYS A 8 -22.14 17.11 22.07
C LYS A 8 -20.94 16.96 21.14
N TYR A 9 -20.87 15.81 20.46
CA TYR A 9 -19.95 15.57 19.35
C TYR A 9 -20.19 16.58 18.23
N TYR A 10 -19.13 16.91 17.51
CA TYR A 10 -19.25 17.63 16.25
C TYR A 10 -20.19 16.88 15.29
N VAL A 11 -21.15 17.61 14.72
CA VAL A 11 -22.09 17.11 13.71
C VAL A 11 -21.87 17.90 12.42
N PRO A 12 -21.40 17.27 11.33
CA PRO A 12 -21.20 17.94 10.05
C PRO A 12 -22.54 18.36 9.42
N GLU A 13 -22.57 19.53 8.78
CA GLU A 13 -23.82 20.08 8.23
C GLU A 13 -24.23 19.46 6.88
N THR A 14 -23.28 18.92 6.09
CA THR A 14 -23.57 18.24 4.81
C THR A 14 -22.57 17.14 4.45
N ALA A 15 -23.07 16.01 3.92
CA ALA A 15 -22.26 14.86 3.48
C ALA A 15 -22.13 14.79 1.96
N LYS A 16 -21.51 15.82 1.34
CA LYS A 16 -21.35 15.89 -0.13
C LYS A 16 -20.26 14.96 -0.68
N TRP A 17 -19.15 14.81 0.03
CA TRP A 17 -17.97 14.07 -0.45
C TRP A 17 -18.17 12.55 -0.55
N PRO A 18 -18.85 11.86 0.39
CA PRO A 18 -19.10 10.42 0.26
C PRO A 18 -19.86 10.04 -1.01
N PHE A 19 -20.82 10.86 -1.45
CA PHE A 19 -21.57 10.62 -2.67
C PHE A 19 -20.68 10.66 -3.92
N VAL A 20 -19.84 11.70 -4.04
CA VAL A 20 -18.87 11.82 -5.13
C VAL A 20 -17.87 10.65 -5.10
N GLY A 21 -17.44 10.25 -3.90
CA GLY A 21 -16.54 9.12 -3.69
C GLY A 21 -17.12 7.80 -4.20
N SER A 22 -18.39 7.49 -3.89
CA SER A 22 -19.06 6.28 -4.37
C SER A 22 -19.19 6.24 -5.90
N ILE A 23 -19.54 7.35 -6.55
CA ILE A 23 -19.63 7.43 -8.02
C ILE A 23 -18.25 7.21 -8.64
N SER A 24 -17.24 7.89 -8.09
CA SER A 24 -15.86 7.81 -8.55
C SER A 24 -15.29 6.39 -8.46
N LEU A 25 -15.44 5.73 -7.31
CA LEU A 25 -14.98 4.35 -7.11
C LEU A 25 -15.73 3.36 -8.02
N THR A 26 -17.05 3.54 -8.19
CA THR A 26 -17.85 2.70 -9.09
C THR A 26 -17.35 2.83 -10.53
N MET A 27 -17.13 4.06 -11.01
CA MET A 27 -16.58 4.29 -12.36
C MET A 27 -15.18 3.68 -12.51
N LEU A 28 -14.32 3.81 -11.49
CA LEU A 28 -12.96 3.27 -11.51
C LEU A 28 -12.99 1.73 -11.61
N PHE A 29 -13.74 1.05 -10.76
CA PHE A 29 -13.80 -0.42 -10.74
C PHE A 29 -14.55 -1.00 -11.94
N CYS A 30 -15.68 -0.41 -12.35
CA CYS A 30 -16.38 -0.83 -13.57
C CYS A 30 -15.53 -0.57 -14.82
N GLY A 31 -14.79 0.54 -14.86
CA GLY A 31 -13.85 0.85 -15.95
C GLY A 31 -12.70 -0.15 -16.02
N PHE A 32 -12.11 -0.51 -14.87
CA PHE A 32 -11.08 -1.55 -14.78
C PHE A 32 -11.59 -2.92 -15.23
N ALA A 33 -12.78 -3.33 -14.77
CA ALA A 33 -13.41 -4.57 -15.22
C ALA A 33 -13.67 -4.56 -16.74
N ALA A 34 -14.19 -3.46 -17.29
CA ALA A 34 -14.42 -3.33 -18.72
C ALA A 34 -13.11 -3.36 -19.53
N HIS A 35 -12.02 -2.80 -19.00
CA HIS A 35 -10.69 -2.86 -19.61
C HIS A 35 -10.17 -4.30 -19.70
N LEU A 36 -10.30 -5.08 -18.62
CA LEU A 36 -9.92 -6.50 -18.61
C LEU A 36 -10.74 -7.35 -19.59
N ASN A 37 -11.98 -6.94 -19.89
CA ASN A 37 -12.85 -7.60 -20.88
C ASN A 37 -12.63 -7.08 -22.33
N GLY A 38 -11.61 -6.26 -22.57
CA GLY A 38 -11.27 -5.78 -23.91
C GLY A 38 -12.19 -4.68 -24.46
N ASN A 39 -13.03 -4.06 -23.64
CA ASN A 39 -13.89 -2.96 -24.07
C ASN A 39 -13.10 -1.65 -24.18
N LEU A 40 -13.18 -1.00 -25.35
CA LEU A 40 -12.50 0.26 -25.65
C LEU A 40 -12.89 1.41 -24.72
N LEU A 41 -14.10 1.39 -24.14
CA LEU A 41 -14.55 2.42 -23.20
C LEU A 41 -13.98 2.24 -21.79
N GLY A 42 -13.47 1.05 -21.46
CA GLY A 42 -12.97 0.72 -20.11
C GLY A 42 -11.91 1.70 -19.59
N PRO A 43 -10.81 1.93 -20.33
CA PRO A 43 -9.76 2.87 -19.93
C PRO A 43 -10.29 4.29 -19.67
N THR A 44 -11.21 4.78 -20.51
CA THR A 44 -11.79 6.12 -20.36
C THR A 44 -12.57 6.25 -19.05
N PHE A 45 -13.45 5.28 -18.74
CA PHE A 45 -14.19 5.28 -17.47
C PHE A 45 -13.26 5.14 -16.26
N MET A 46 -12.21 4.33 -16.38
CA MET A 46 -11.21 4.16 -15.33
C MET A 46 -10.47 5.49 -15.03
N VAL A 47 -9.99 6.18 -16.06
CA VAL A 47 -9.28 7.47 -15.91
C VAL A 47 -10.21 8.57 -15.38
N VAL A 48 -11.44 8.68 -15.89
CA VAL A 48 -12.43 9.63 -15.38
C VAL A 48 -12.76 9.36 -13.91
N GLY A 49 -13.00 8.09 -13.56
CA GLY A 49 -13.23 7.66 -12.19
C GLY A 49 -12.08 8.02 -11.26
N PHE A 50 -10.84 7.81 -11.72
CA PHE A 50 -9.62 8.17 -10.98
C PHE A 50 -9.45 9.68 -10.78
N ILE A 51 -9.69 10.50 -11.81
CA ILE A 51 -9.65 11.97 -11.68
C ILE A 51 -10.69 12.45 -10.66
N LEU A 52 -11.93 11.94 -10.73
CA LEU A 52 -12.96 12.27 -9.74
C LEU A 52 -12.57 11.82 -8.33
N PHE A 53 -11.85 10.70 -8.20
CA PHE A 53 -11.37 10.19 -6.91
C PHE A 53 -10.39 11.17 -6.28
N ILE A 54 -9.42 11.62 -7.06
CA ILE A 54 -8.41 12.59 -6.64
C ILE A 54 -9.06 13.92 -6.25
N ILE A 55 -10.01 14.43 -7.06
CA ILE A 55 -10.76 15.65 -6.74
C ILE A 55 -11.50 15.50 -5.40
N MET A 56 -12.14 14.35 -5.18
CA MET A 56 -12.85 14.06 -3.95
C MET A 56 -11.90 14.03 -2.74
N LEU A 57 -10.72 13.38 -2.85
CA LEU A 57 -9.71 13.35 -1.77
C LEU A 57 -9.23 14.76 -1.40
N PHE A 58 -8.84 15.57 -2.39
CA PHE A 58 -8.39 16.94 -2.15
C PHE A 58 -9.50 17.80 -1.52
N GLY A 59 -10.73 17.69 -2.03
CA GLY A 59 -11.87 18.44 -1.51
C GLY A 59 -12.25 18.03 -0.09
N TRP A 60 -12.27 16.73 0.19
CA TRP A 60 -12.59 16.21 1.51
C TRP A 60 -11.50 16.58 2.53
N PHE A 61 -10.23 16.29 2.25
CA PHE A 61 -9.15 16.63 3.19
C PHE A 61 -9.02 18.13 3.42
N SER A 62 -9.21 18.95 2.39
CA SER A 62 -9.26 20.41 2.55
C SER A 62 -10.39 20.83 3.51
N THR A 63 -11.57 20.21 3.41
CA THR A 63 -12.68 20.50 4.34
C THR A 63 -12.31 20.13 5.77
N VAL A 64 -11.72 18.95 6.00
CA VAL A 64 -11.28 18.48 7.33
C VAL A 64 -10.21 19.39 7.93
N VAL A 65 -9.23 19.84 7.12
CA VAL A 65 -8.18 20.77 7.57
C VAL A 65 -8.79 22.12 7.97
N ASN A 66 -9.67 22.68 7.12
CA ASN A 66 -10.32 23.95 7.43
C ASN A 66 -11.16 23.87 8.71
N GLU A 67 -11.93 22.79 8.89
CA GLU A 67 -12.69 22.54 10.13
C GLU A 67 -11.75 22.48 11.35
N SER A 68 -10.64 21.74 11.25
CA SER A 68 -9.65 21.66 12.31
C SER A 68 -9.05 23.02 12.69
N GLU A 69 -8.73 23.87 11.71
CA GLU A 69 -8.16 25.20 11.95
C GLU A 69 -9.18 26.19 12.54
N THR A 70 -10.47 26.03 12.22
CA THR A 70 -11.55 26.85 12.79
C THR A 70 -11.85 26.52 14.27
N GLY A 71 -11.24 25.46 14.82
CA GLY A 71 -11.41 25.07 16.22
C GLY A 71 -12.77 24.42 16.52
N THR A 72 -13.43 23.84 15.52
CA THR A 72 -14.70 23.12 15.70
C THR A 72 -14.51 21.80 16.45
N TYR A 73 -13.34 21.17 16.32
CA TYR A 73 -12.99 19.92 16.97
C TYR A 73 -12.56 20.15 18.43
N ARG A 74 -13.06 19.29 19.33
CA ARG A 74 -12.69 19.27 20.74
C ARG A 74 -11.78 18.06 21.00
N ARG A 75 -11.33 17.93 22.25
CA ARG A 75 -10.33 16.93 22.65
C ARG A 75 -10.77 15.47 22.44
N TRP A 76 -12.07 15.20 22.47
CA TRP A 76 -12.59 13.84 22.23
C TRP A 76 -12.60 13.50 20.74
N GLU A 77 -12.88 14.45 19.84
CA GLU A 77 -12.71 14.27 18.40
C GLU A 77 -11.24 13.98 18.06
N ASP A 78 -10.29 14.73 18.63
CA ASP A 78 -8.86 14.46 18.44
C ASP A 78 -8.45 13.04 18.84
N THR A 79 -9.04 12.53 19.92
CA THR A 79 -8.77 11.17 20.39
C THR A 79 -9.40 10.14 19.46
N SER A 80 -10.60 10.43 18.95
CA SER A 80 -11.29 9.60 17.97
C SER A 80 -10.53 9.53 16.65
N PHE A 81 -9.95 10.64 16.17
CA PHE A 81 -9.10 10.64 14.97
C PHE A 81 -7.84 9.79 15.15
N ARG A 82 -7.17 9.86 16.31
CA ARG A 82 -6.03 9.00 16.61
C ARG A 82 -6.42 7.52 16.68
N MET A 83 -7.54 7.19 17.32
CA MET A 83 -8.05 5.81 17.35
C MET A 83 -8.38 5.31 15.94
N GLY A 84 -9.01 6.14 15.10
CA GLY A 84 -9.29 5.82 13.70
C GLY A 84 -8.03 5.54 12.90
N MET A 85 -6.99 6.37 13.06
CA MET A 85 -5.70 6.17 12.40
C MET A 85 -5.01 4.87 12.88
N CYS A 86 -5.08 4.55 14.18
CA CYS A 86 -4.56 3.29 14.70
C CYS A 86 -5.27 2.06 14.11
N TRP A 87 -6.61 2.10 14.03
CA TRP A 87 -7.38 1.00 13.43
C TRP A 87 -7.12 0.87 11.93
N PHE A 88 -6.91 1.98 11.22
CA PHE A 88 -6.48 1.96 9.82
C PHE A 88 -5.11 1.31 9.64
N ILE A 89 -4.10 1.69 10.45
CA ILE A 89 -2.77 1.06 10.42
C ILE A 89 -2.88 -0.44 10.73
N PHE A 90 -3.72 -0.82 11.69
CA PHE A 90 -3.98 -2.21 12.01
C PHE A 90 -4.58 -2.98 10.82
N SER A 91 -5.54 -2.40 10.09
CA SER A 91 -6.07 -3.05 8.88
C SER A 91 -5.02 -3.19 7.77
N GLU A 92 -4.11 -2.23 7.60
CA GLU A 92 -2.99 -2.34 6.66
C GLU A 92 -2.04 -3.48 7.06
N VAL A 93 -1.72 -3.61 8.35
CA VAL A 93 -0.89 -4.74 8.85
C VAL A 93 -1.56 -6.09 8.55
N MET A 94 -2.87 -6.22 8.76
CA MET A 94 -3.61 -7.45 8.45
C MET A 94 -3.66 -7.73 6.94
N PHE A 95 -3.77 -6.70 6.11
CA PHE A 95 -3.68 -6.82 4.65
C PHE A 95 -2.31 -7.35 4.22
N PHE A 96 -1.21 -6.80 4.74
CA PHE A 96 0.14 -7.32 4.48
C PHE A 96 0.34 -8.73 5.04
N ALA A 97 -0.24 -9.06 6.20
CA ALA A 97 -0.20 -10.40 6.76
C ALA A 97 -0.81 -11.46 5.84
N ALA A 98 -1.81 -11.10 5.02
CA ALA A 98 -2.35 -12.01 4.01
C ALA A 98 -1.34 -12.33 2.90
N PHE A 99 -0.56 -11.35 2.42
CA PHE A 99 0.49 -11.61 1.42
C PHE A 99 1.66 -12.42 1.98
N PHE A 100 2.14 -12.10 3.18
CA PHE A 100 3.17 -12.92 3.84
C PHE A 100 2.65 -14.31 4.17
N GLY A 101 1.38 -14.43 4.56
CA GLY A 101 0.70 -15.70 4.76
C GLY A 101 0.62 -16.51 3.46
N ALA A 102 0.33 -15.89 2.33
CA ALA A 102 0.34 -16.54 1.02
C ALA A 102 1.74 -17.02 0.62
N LEU A 103 2.78 -16.20 0.83
CA LEU A 103 4.17 -16.60 0.57
C LEU A 103 4.62 -17.75 1.48
N TYR A 104 4.31 -17.67 2.78
CA TYR A 104 4.60 -18.73 3.74
C TYR A 104 3.88 -20.03 3.35
N TYR A 105 2.60 -19.93 2.98
CA TYR A 105 1.83 -21.08 2.53
C TYR A 105 2.40 -21.69 1.25
N ALA A 106 2.81 -20.86 0.28
CA ALA A 106 3.43 -21.33 -0.96
C ALA A 106 4.72 -22.10 -0.66
N ARG A 107 5.60 -21.56 0.19
CA ARG A 107 6.90 -22.16 0.50
C ARG A 107 6.81 -23.39 1.39
N GLU A 108 6.08 -23.33 2.51
CA GLU A 108 6.13 -24.36 3.55
C GLU A 108 5.10 -25.48 3.35
N PHE A 109 4.02 -25.23 2.59
CA PHE A 109 2.98 -26.24 2.36
C PHE A 109 2.83 -26.57 0.88
N SER A 110 2.64 -25.58 0.01
CA SER A 110 2.32 -25.83 -1.40
C SER A 110 3.45 -26.54 -2.14
N VAL A 111 4.71 -26.11 -1.97
CA VAL A 111 5.86 -26.71 -2.66
C VAL A 111 6.11 -28.16 -2.18
N PRO A 112 6.11 -28.47 -0.87
CA PRO A 112 6.23 -29.84 -0.40
C PRO A 112 5.09 -30.78 -0.83
N TRP A 113 3.86 -30.29 -0.84
CA TRP A 113 2.72 -31.09 -1.31
C TRP A 113 2.81 -31.41 -2.81
N LEU A 114 3.45 -30.54 -3.61
CA LEU A 114 3.71 -30.79 -5.03
C LEU A 114 4.76 -31.88 -5.27
N LEU A 115 5.68 -32.13 -4.33
CA LEU A 115 6.56 -33.31 -4.35
C LEU A 115 5.91 -34.58 -3.82
N GLY A 116 4.69 -34.47 -3.29
CA GLY A 116 3.94 -35.60 -2.82
C GLY A 116 4.19 -35.97 -1.36
N GLU A 117 4.57 -34.99 -0.53
CA GLU A 117 4.47 -35.14 0.92
C GLU A 117 3.04 -35.57 1.32
N GLY A 118 2.91 -36.55 2.21
CA GLY A 118 1.61 -37.10 2.62
C GLY A 118 0.97 -38.02 1.56
N SER A 119 -0.27 -37.74 1.15
CA SER A 119 -1.02 -38.57 0.20
C SER A 119 -0.71 -38.28 -1.28
N GLY A 120 0.15 -37.29 -1.56
CA GLY A 120 0.41 -36.79 -2.92
C GLY A 120 1.48 -37.56 -3.71
N LEU A 121 2.16 -38.55 -3.11
CA LEU A 121 3.28 -39.26 -3.73
C LEU A 121 2.88 -39.94 -5.06
N SER A 122 1.68 -40.49 -5.14
CA SER A 122 1.16 -41.09 -6.39
C SER A 122 0.84 -40.04 -7.45
N THR A 123 0.40 -38.85 -7.03
CA THR A 123 0.10 -37.73 -7.92
C THR A 123 1.37 -37.10 -8.47
N HIS A 124 2.42 -36.94 -7.65
CA HIS A 124 3.72 -36.41 -8.07
C HIS A 124 4.36 -37.31 -9.15
N ASN A 125 4.44 -38.62 -8.89
CA ASN A 125 4.98 -39.59 -9.84
C ASN A 125 4.21 -39.66 -11.16
N LEU A 126 2.93 -39.26 -11.18
CA LEU A 126 2.09 -39.29 -12.38
C LEU A 126 2.11 -37.96 -13.16
N LEU A 127 2.04 -36.83 -12.46
CA LEU A 127 1.92 -35.51 -13.10
C LEU A 127 3.28 -34.84 -13.34
N TRP A 128 4.21 -34.93 -12.37
CA TRP A 128 5.44 -34.13 -12.36
C TRP A 128 6.64 -34.91 -11.82
N PRO A 129 7.02 -36.05 -12.43
CA PRO A 129 8.06 -36.94 -11.90
C PRO A 129 9.46 -36.31 -11.85
N ASP A 130 9.72 -35.28 -12.66
CA ASP A 130 11.02 -34.60 -12.76
C ASP A 130 11.08 -33.31 -11.92
N TYR A 131 10.01 -32.95 -11.20
CA TYR A 131 9.96 -31.73 -10.39
C TYR A 131 10.72 -31.92 -9.07
N SER A 132 11.52 -30.93 -8.68
CA SER A 132 12.33 -30.96 -7.44
C SER A 132 12.06 -29.76 -6.53
N GLU A 133 12.17 -29.97 -5.22
CA GLU A 133 12.09 -28.95 -4.17
C GLU A 133 13.36 -28.09 -4.16
N ILE A 134 13.44 -27.12 -5.07
CA ILE A 134 14.47 -26.10 -5.03
C ILE A 134 13.76 -24.77 -4.83
N TRP A 135 14.13 -24.00 -3.81
CA TRP A 135 13.63 -22.64 -3.63
C TRP A 135 14.73 -21.65 -4.01
N PRO A 136 14.46 -20.67 -4.88
CA PRO A 136 13.20 -20.37 -5.57
C PRO A 136 12.80 -21.44 -6.61
N THR A 137 11.49 -21.59 -6.87
CA THR A 137 10.92 -22.52 -7.86
C THR A 137 10.00 -21.80 -8.84
N ASN A 138 10.08 -22.15 -10.13
CA ASN A 138 9.13 -21.72 -11.16
C ASN A 138 7.91 -22.66 -11.26
N GLY A 139 7.78 -23.58 -10.29
CA GLY A 139 6.75 -24.59 -10.26
C GLY A 139 6.96 -25.70 -11.31
N PRO A 140 6.05 -26.68 -11.35
CA PRO A 140 6.23 -27.89 -12.16
C PRO A 140 6.14 -27.66 -13.68
N ALA A 141 5.50 -26.56 -14.09
CA ALA A 141 5.34 -26.19 -15.50
C ALA A 141 6.54 -25.38 -16.04
N ASP A 142 7.56 -25.13 -15.22
CA ASP A 142 8.78 -24.36 -15.54
C ASP A 142 8.48 -23.05 -16.30
N LEU A 143 7.46 -22.33 -15.81
CA LEU A 143 7.01 -21.09 -16.44
C LEU A 143 7.92 -19.95 -15.97
N GLY A 144 9.01 -19.71 -16.71
CA GLY A 144 9.97 -18.63 -16.47
C GLY A 144 11.43 -19.11 -16.47
N GLU A 145 12.39 -18.21 -16.34
CA GLU A 145 13.80 -18.60 -16.22
C GLU A 145 14.10 -19.09 -14.78
N SER A 146 14.67 -20.29 -14.67
CA SER A 146 14.81 -21.05 -13.41
C SER A 146 15.75 -20.44 -12.38
N ASP A 147 16.61 -19.49 -12.78
CA ASP A 147 17.72 -19.03 -11.95
C ASP A 147 17.69 -17.54 -11.60
N PHE A 148 16.64 -16.79 -11.95
CA PHE A 148 16.59 -15.36 -11.61
C PHE A 148 16.29 -15.16 -10.12
N HIS A 149 17.32 -14.86 -9.34
CA HIS A 149 17.21 -14.47 -7.94
C HIS A 149 17.84 -13.10 -7.74
N MET A 150 17.01 -12.13 -7.37
CA MET A 150 17.51 -10.82 -6.99
C MET A 150 18.15 -10.91 -5.60
N GLY A 151 19.47 -10.71 -5.55
CA GLY A 151 20.21 -10.66 -4.30
C GLY A 151 19.77 -9.50 -3.41
N TRP A 152 19.89 -9.67 -2.10
CA TRP A 152 19.63 -8.61 -1.12
C TRP A 152 20.62 -7.42 -1.23
N TRP A 153 21.75 -7.63 -1.90
CA TRP A 153 22.82 -6.64 -2.07
C TRP A 153 22.98 -6.27 -3.56
N PRO A 154 23.20 -4.98 -3.90
CA PRO A 154 23.26 -3.81 -3.00
C PRO A 154 21.92 -3.05 -2.86
N LEU A 155 21.02 -3.17 -3.84
CA LEU A 155 19.85 -2.29 -3.97
C LEU A 155 18.82 -2.45 -2.84
N PRO A 156 18.35 -3.66 -2.48
CA PRO A 156 17.42 -3.82 -1.36
C PRO A 156 17.98 -3.31 -0.01
N PHE A 157 19.27 -3.53 0.21
CA PHE A 157 19.97 -3.02 1.39
C PHE A 157 19.97 -1.48 1.44
N LEU A 158 20.30 -0.82 0.34
CA LEU A 158 20.28 0.64 0.26
C LEU A 158 18.87 1.19 0.49
N ASN A 159 17.86 0.57 -0.11
CA ASN A 159 16.45 0.92 0.11
C ASN A 159 16.06 0.82 1.60
N THR A 160 16.54 -0.21 2.30
CA THR A 160 16.33 -0.34 3.75
C THR A 160 16.97 0.81 4.53
N VAL A 161 18.22 1.16 4.22
CA VAL A 161 18.90 2.30 4.85
C VAL A 161 18.18 3.61 4.58
N ILE A 162 17.67 3.82 3.36
CA ILE A 162 16.92 5.02 2.98
C ILE A 162 15.61 5.13 3.78
N LEU A 163 14.87 4.03 3.94
CA LEU A 163 13.64 4.04 4.74
C LEU A 163 13.92 4.29 6.24
N LEU A 164 14.96 3.67 6.80
CA LEU A 164 15.36 3.90 8.18
C LEU A 164 15.80 5.35 8.42
N THR A 165 16.59 5.91 7.51
CA THR A 165 17.00 7.32 7.60
C THR A 165 15.83 8.27 7.43
N SER A 166 14.85 7.96 6.57
CA SER A 166 13.60 8.71 6.46
C SER A 166 12.77 8.66 7.76
N GLY A 167 12.71 7.52 8.44
CA GLY A 167 12.09 7.42 9.76
C GLY A 167 12.76 8.29 10.82
N LEU A 168 14.09 8.41 10.78
CA LEU A 168 14.84 9.31 11.66
C LEU A 168 14.53 10.78 11.36
N THR A 169 14.41 11.18 10.09
CA THR A 169 14.08 12.57 9.71
C THR A 169 12.67 12.98 10.14
N VAL A 170 11.69 12.06 10.08
CA VAL A 170 10.34 12.32 10.63
C VAL A 170 10.39 12.48 12.15
N THR A 171 11.12 11.61 12.84
CA THR A 171 11.27 11.68 14.30
C THR A 171 11.93 13.00 14.72
N TRP A 172 12.93 13.44 13.96
CA TRP A 172 13.54 14.75 14.14
C TRP A 172 12.55 15.91 13.92
N ALA A 173 11.74 15.85 12.86
CA ALA A 173 10.68 16.84 12.60
C ALA A 173 9.66 16.87 13.75
N HIS A 174 9.26 15.72 14.28
CA HIS A 174 8.35 15.62 15.43
C HIS A 174 8.95 16.23 16.70
N HIS A 175 10.24 16.01 16.97
CA HIS A 175 10.91 16.67 18.09
C HIS A 175 11.01 18.19 17.89
N ALA A 176 11.23 18.66 16.66
CA ALA A 176 11.22 20.08 16.32
C ALA A 176 9.85 20.74 16.54
N ILE A 177 8.74 20.01 16.36
CA ILE A 177 7.38 20.46 16.74
C ILE A 177 7.32 20.76 18.24
N LYS A 178 7.87 19.88 19.09
CA LYS A 178 7.87 20.05 20.55
C LYS A 178 8.68 21.27 21.01
N ILE A 179 9.76 21.61 20.30
CA ILE A 179 10.60 22.80 20.56
C ILE A 179 10.06 24.05 19.81
N GLN A 180 8.96 23.92 19.07
CA GLN A 180 8.36 24.99 18.24
C GLN A 180 9.33 25.58 17.19
N ASN A 181 10.35 24.83 16.76
CA ASN A 181 11.31 25.28 15.77
C ASN A 181 10.83 25.01 14.34
N ARG A 182 10.12 25.98 13.74
CA ARG A 182 9.53 25.83 12.40
C ARG A 182 10.53 25.52 11.30
N LYS A 183 11.76 26.05 11.35
CA LYS A 183 12.77 25.78 10.33
C LYS A 183 13.15 24.29 10.29
N GLN A 184 13.37 23.70 11.47
CA GLN A 184 13.72 22.28 11.57
C GLN A 184 12.54 21.37 11.22
N ILE A 185 11.30 21.76 11.52
CA ILE A 185 10.09 21.01 11.11
C ILE A 185 10.05 20.89 9.58
N VAL A 186 10.17 22.01 8.87
CA VAL A 186 10.11 22.02 7.39
C VAL A 186 11.28 21.25 6.79
N GLN A 187 12.50 21.41 7.32
CA GLN A 187 13.68 20.68 6.86
C GLN A 187 13.53 19.16 7.04
N GLY A 188 13.12 18.70 8.23
CA GLY A 188 12.94 17.28 8.50
C GLY A 188 11.84 16.64 7.66
N LEU A 189 10.70 17.34 7.47
CA LEU A 189 9.62 16.87 6.59
C LEU A 189 10.06 16.83 5.12
N PHE A 190 10.75 17.86 4.64
CA PHE A 190 11.27 17.88 3.26
C PHE A 190 12.23 16.72 3.00
N LEU A 191 13.18 16.48 3.90
CA LEU A 191 14.13 15.37 3.78
C LEU A 191 13.42 14.01 3.79
N THR A 192 12.41 13.83 4.66
CA THR A 192 11.58 12.62 4.69
C THR A 192 10.94 12.36 3.34
N VAL A 193 10.26 13.37 2.78
CA VAL A 193 9.56 13.24 1.49
C VAL A 193 10.55 13.00 0.36
N ALA A 194 11.69 13.69 0.34
CA ALA A 194 12.74 13.48 -0.66
C ALA A 194 13.31 12.06 -0.61
N LEU A 195 13.60 11.51 0.57
CA LEU A 195 14.05 10.14 0.75
C LEU A 195 12.97 9.13 0.34
N GLY A 196 11.69 9.42 0.58
CA GLY A 196 10.57 8.60 0.09
C GLY A 196 10.49 8.54 -1.43
N PHE A 197 10.63 9.67 -2.14
CA PHE A 197 10.69 9.67 -3.60
C PHE A 197 11.94 8.96 -4.13
N LEU A 198 13.08 9.12 -3.46
CA LEU A 198 14.31 8.40 -3.82
C LEU A 198 14.12 6.88 -3.70
N PHE A 199 13.46 6.41 -2.64
CA PHE A 199 13.12 5.00 -2.46
C PHE A 199 12.23 4.48 -3.59
N VAL A 200 11.14 5.18 -3.93
CA VAL A 200 10.25 4.79 -5.04
C VAL A 200 10.99 4.76 -6.38
N PHE A 201 11.89 5.72 -6.61
CA PHE A 201 12.73 5.73 -7.81
C PHE A 201 13.65 4.51 -7.88
N LEU A 202 14.35 4.18 -6.79
CA LEU A 202 15.24 3.03 -6.74
C LEU A 202 14.48 1.71 -6.89
N GLN A 203 13.29 1.58 -6.29
CA GLN A 203 12.41 0.43 -6.54
C GLN A 203 12.00 0.34 -8.02
N GLY A 204 11.69 1.46 -8.67
CA GLY A 204 11.39 1.48 -10.10
C GLY A 204 12.55 0.96 -10.95
N VAL A 205 13.78 1.37 -10.63
CA VAL A 205 15.00 0.86 -11.29
C VAL A 205 15.18 -0.64 -11.06
N GLU A 206 14.96 -1.10 -9.82
CA GLU A 206 15.03 -2.51 -9.45
C GLU A 206 14.02 -3.35 -10.25
N TYR A 207 12.77 -2.88 -10.39
CA TYR A 207 11.75 -3.56 -11.18
C TYR A 207 12.07 -3.62 -12.67
N VAL A 208 12.61 -2.54 -13.25
CA VAL A 208 13.01 -2.53 -14.67
C VAL A 208 14.19 -3.49 -14.89
N HIS A 209 15.16 -3.50 -13.98
CA HIS A 209 16.29 -4.43 -14.03
C HIS A 209 15.83 -5.89 -13.92
N ALA A 210 14.92 -6.19 -12.99
CA ALA A 210 14.31 -7.52 -12.87
C ALA A 210 13.56 -7.95 -14.14
N TYR A 211 12.88 -6.99 -14.78
CA TYR A 211 12.15 -7.25 -16.02
C TYR A 211 13.09 -7.56 -17.19
N ASP A 212 14.19 -6.82 -17.31
CA ASP A 212 15.15 -6.99 -18.40
C ASP A 212 16.00 -8.27 -18.26
N GLU A 213 16.29 -8.70 -17.03
CA GLU A 213 17.21 -9.80 -16.73
C GLU A 213 16.56 -11.19 -16.58
N GLY A 214 15.26 -11.32 -16.30
CA GLY A 214 14.70 -12.66 -16.04
C GLY A 214 13.18 -12.85 -16.06
N MET A 215 12.37 -11.80 -16.22
CA MET A 215 10.90 -11.93 -16.28
C MET A 215 10.30 -11.80 -17.69
N LYS A 216 11.10 -12.00 -18.74
CA LYS A 216 10.56 -12.12 -20.10
C LYS A 216 9.92 -13.50 -20.26
N LEU A 217 8.59 -13.51 -20.34
CA LEU A 217 7.86 -14.65 -20.88
C LEU A 217 8.15 -14.68 -22.39
N ASN A 218 9.06 -15.56 -22.83
CA ASN A 218 9.19 -15.91 -24.24
C ASN A 218 8.06 -16.86 -24.67
#